data_AF-A0A523E6Z4-F1
#
_entry.id   AF-A0A523E6Z4-F1
#
_cell.length_a   1.000
_cell.length_b   1.000
_cell.length_c   1.000
_cell.angle_alpha   90.00
_cell.angle_beta   90.00
_cell.angle_gamma   90.00
#
_symmetry.space_group_name_H-M   'P 1'
#
loop_
_entity.id
_entity.type
_entity.pdbx_description
1 polymer ?
#
loop_
_entity_poly.entity_id
_entity_poly.type
_entity_poly.pdbx_seq_one_letter_code
_entity_poly.pdbx_strand_id
1 'polypeptide(L)'
;MEDKFKFDSISDDVLLQRLSEILKESRRVEVELVAHIGEVDRRRLYAEKASRSMFVYCTERLHLSEGEAYLRIGVARASRKHPVLLSMLEDGRLHLSGIAKLAPVLTEANRDKLLARAEHKSKRKIQKLVAEIAPKPDVPSTMRKLPAPREPAKPAPIAELRPDAVEAPAPAAPVDGLRPDVVEAPAPPTPRPAPVKPAVVEPLGPSLYGVRFTASAELQDKLERLSALMPGADLASVVEAAVTEKLERLEAKRFGKTNKPRKSIEE
;
A
#
# COMPACT_ATOMS: atom_id res chain seq x y z
N MET A 1 -26.56 28.03 2.28
CA MET A 1 -25.87 26.92 1.57
C MET A 1 -26.75 25.65 1.45
N GLU A 2 -27.95 25.64 2.02
CA GLU A 2 -28.70 24.43 2.42
C GLU A 2 -29.32 23.61 1.29
N ASP A 3 -29.64 24.19 0.13
CA ASP A 3 -30.40 23.46 -0.91
C ASP A 3 -29.57 22.50 -1.77
N LYS A 4 -28.23 22.50 -1.67
CA LYS A 4 -27.38 21.65 -2.51
C LYS A 4 -27.43 20.15 -2.14
N PHE A 5 -27.91 19.83 -0.93
CA PHE A 5 -27.88 18.48 -0.36
C PHE A 5 -29.25 17.97 0.12
N LYS A 6 -30.35 18.61 -0.29
CA LYS A 6 -31.71 18.11 -0.05
C LYS A 6 -32.04 17.08 -1.13
N PHE A 7 -32.42 15.88 -0.72
CA PHE A 7 -32.75 14.77 -1.63
C PHE A 7 -34.19 14.25 -1.43
N ASP A 8 -34.89 14.73 -0.42
CA ASP A 8 -36.22 14.24 0.00
C ASP A 8 -37.36 14.58 -0.98
N SER A 9 -37.07 15.36 -2.02
CA SER A 9 -38.02 15.88 -3.01
C SER A 9 -37.63 15.60 -4.47
N ILE A 10 -36.63 14.74 -4.73
CA ILE A 10 -36.25 14.29 -6.08
C ILE A 10 -36.56 12.80 -6.26
N SER A 11 -36.89 12.38 -7.47
CA SER A 11 -37.10 10.97 -7.81
C SER A 11 -35.77 10.24 -8.01
N ASP A 12 -35.80 8.91 -7.79
CA ASP A 12 -34.63 8.04 -7.92
C ASP A 12 -33.94 8.16 -9.28
N ASP A 13 -34.69 8.22 -10.39
CA ASP A 13 -34.13 8.39 -11.74
C ASP A 13 -33.35 9.70 -11.89
N VAL A 14 -33.88 10.80 -11.32
CA VAL A 14 -33.22 12.12 -11.35
C VAL A 14 -31.98 12.13 -10.46
N LEU A 15 -32.03 11.47 -9.30
CA LEU A 15 -30.88 11.28 -8.42
C LEU A 15 -29.77 10.46 -9.09
N LEU A 16 -30.12 9.34 -9.74
CA LEU A 16 -29.18 8.45 -10.44
C LEU A 16 -28.55 9.12 -11.67
N GLN A 17 -29.35 9.85 -12.46
CA GLN A 17 -28.85 10.64 -13.60
C GLN A 17 -27.87 11.73 -13.12
N ARG A 18 -28.26 12.51 -12.11
CA ARG A 18 -27.42 13.58 -11.53
C ARG A 18 -26.13 13.03 -10.90
N LEU A 19 -26.19 11.85 -10.28
CA LEU A 19 -25.00 11.16 -9.75
C LEU A 19 -24.04 10.74 -10.88
N SER A 20 -24.58 10.27 -12.02
CA SER A 20 -23.79 9.94 -13.23
C SER A 20 -23.13 11.18 -13.85
N GLU A 21 -23.80 12.33 -13.80
CA GLU A 21 -23.27 13.62 -14.28
C GLU A 21 -22.16 14.15 -13.37
N ILE A 22 -22.41 14.24 -12.06
CA ILE A 22 -21.41 14.66 -11.05
C ILE A 22 -20.17 13.75 -11.08
N LEU A 23 -20.33 12.45 -11.35
CA LEU A 23 -19.20 11.52 -11.48
C LEU A 23 -18.33 11.82 -12.71
N LYS A 24 -18.92 12.27 -13.83
CA LYS A 24 -18.16 12.68 -15.03
C LYS A 24 -17.41 13.99 -14.78
N GLU A 25 -18.06 14.97 -14.15
CA GLU A 25 -17.43 16.23 -13.75
C GLU A 25 -16.27 16.00 -12.77
N SER A 26 -16.48 15.16 -11.75
CA SER A 26 -15.45 14.78 -10.77
C SER A 26 -14.23 14.12 -11.42
N ARG A 27 -14.42 13.28 -12.45
CA ARG A 27 -13.31 12.66 -13.21
C ARG A 27 -12.52 13.67 -14.03
N ARG A 28 -13.18 14.67 -14.64
CA ARG A 28 -12.49 15.75 -15.36
C ARG A 28 -11.58 16.55 -14.42
N VAL A 29 -12.11 16.97 -13.28
CA VAL A 29 -11.33 17.70 -12.26
C VAL A 29 -10.17 16.85 -11.72
N GLU A 30 -10.37 15.54 -11.51
CA GLU A 30 -9.29 14.62 -11.11
C GLU A 30 -8.22 14.46 -12.21
N VAL A 31 -8.62 14.39 -13.49
CA VAL A 31 -7.70 14.32 -14.64
C VAL A 31 -6.88 15.60 -14.79
N GLU A 32 -7.51 16.77 -14.66
CA GLU A 32 -6.84 18.06 -14.65
C GLU A 32 -5.85 18.16 -13.47
N LEU A 33 -6.27 17.79 -12.26
CA LEU A 33 -5.41 17.77 -11.06
C LEU A 33 -4.19 16.86 -11.25
N VAL A 34 -4.39 15.65 -11.78
CA VAL A 34 -3.32 14.69 -12.09
C VAL A 34 -2.37 15.24 -13.16
N ALA A 35 -2.88 15.89 -14.22
CA ALA A 35 -2.05 16.51 -15.24
C ALA A 35 -1.19 17.67 -14.68
N HIS A 36 -1.78 18.55 -13.88
CA HIS A 36 -1.07 19.65 -13.22
C HIS A 36 -0.01 19.15 -12.23
N ILE A 37 -0.32 18.15 -11.40
CA ILE A 37 0.65 17.47 -10.52
C ILE A 37 1.82 16.91 -11.34
N GLY A 38 1.56 16.34 -12.52
CA GLY A 38 2.60 15.80 -13.40
C GLY A 38 3.53 16.86 -13.97
N GLU A 39 3.00 18.05 -14.30
CA GLU A 39 3.78 19.16 -14.85
C GLU A 39 4.57 19.91 -13.75
N VAL A 40 4.00 20.08 -12.55
CA VAL A 40 4.70 20.57 -11.36
C VAL A 40 5.86 19.64 -10.98
N ASP A 41 5.64 18.33 -11.02
CA ASP A 41 6.67 17.30 -10.79
C ASP A 41 7.76 17.34 -11.89
N ARG A 42 7.38 17.50 -13.16
CA ARG A 42 8.33 17.64 -14.29
C ARG A 42 9.25 18.84 -14.14
N ARG A 43 8.67 20.02 -13.88
CA ARG A 43 9.39 21.29 -13.74
C ARG A 43 10.09 21.44 -12.39
N ARG A 44 9.75 20.60 -11.41
CA ARG A 44 10.22 20.64 -10.02
C ARG A 44 9.85 21.93 -9.26
N LEU A 45 8.72 22.57 -9.60
CA LEU A 45 8.30 23.84 -8.97
C LEU A 45 8.06 23.70 -7.45
N TYR A 46 7.88 22.47 -6.95
CA TYR A 46 7.87 22.18 -5.51
C TYR A 46 9.14 22.66 -4.79
N ALA A 47 10.30 22.64 -5.45
CA ALA A 47 11.58 23.08 -4.89
C ALA A 47 11.62 24.61 -4.70
N GLU A 48 11.05 25.37 -5.65
CA GLU A 48 10.89 26.83 -5.55
C GLU A 48 9.98 27.25 -4.39
N LYS A 49 9.12 26.33 -3.91
CA LYS A 49 8.24 26.54 -2.74
C LYS A 49 8.83 25.94 -1.44
N ALA A 50 10.14 25.69 -1.44
CA ALA A 50 10.94 25.12 -0.35
C ALA A 50 10.54 23.70 0.11
N SER A 51 9.70 22.99 -0.65
CA SER A 51 9.32 21.61 -0.34
C SER A 51 10.38 20.64 -0.88
N ARG A 52 10.90 19.76 -0.01
CA ARG A 52 12.02 18.85 -0.30
C ARG A 52 11.71 17.76 -1.35
N SER A 53 10.44 17.54 -1.67
CA SER A 53 9.98 16.67 -2.76
C SER A 53 8.55 17.01 -3.18
N MET A 54 8.09 16.47 -4.30
CA MET A 54 6.68 16.59 -4.72
C MET A 54 5.70 15.97 -3.71
N PHE A 55 6.09 14.90 -3.01
CA PHE A 55 5.26 14.30 -1.96
C PHE A 55 5.04 15.28 -0.80
N VAL A 56 6.14 15.84 -0.29
CA VAL A 56 6.16 16.87 0.76
C VAL A 56 5.33 18.09 0.35
N TYR A 57 5.41 18.52 -0.92
CA TYR A 57 4.57 19.60 -1.45
C TYR A 57 3.07 19.24 -1.44
N CYS A 58 2.71 18.05 -1.91
CA CYS A 58 1.32 17.57 -1.86
C CYS A 58 0.75 17.49 -0.43
N THR A 59 1.54 17.03 0.55
CA THR A 59 1.06 16.86 1.93
C THR A 59 1.07 18.17 2.74
N GLU A 60 2.13 18.98 2.63
CA GLU A 60 2.31 20.18 3.47
C GLU A 60 1.73 21.46 2.85
N ARG A 61 1.64 21.56 1.51
CA ARG A 61 1.18 22.77 0.80
C ARG A 61 -0.18 22.61 0.14
N LEU A 62 -0.52 21.41 -0.31
CA LEU A 62 -1.83 21.09 -0.92
C LEU A 62 -2.75 20.30 0.03
N HIS A 63 -2.28 19.98 1.23
CA HIS A 63 -3.02 19.28 2.29
C HIS A 63 -3.67 17.94 1.87
N LEU A 64 -3.11 17.28 0.86
CA LEU A 64 -3.51 15.93 0.47
C LEU A 64 -3.04 14.91 1.52
N SER A 65 -3.81 13.86 1.76
CA SER A 65 -3.34 12.73 2.56
C SER A 65 -2.17 12.00 1.88
N GLU A 66 -1.33 11.30 2.65
CA GLU A 66 -0.19 10.55 2.11
C GLU A 66 -0.59 9.56 0.99
N GLY A 67 -1.75 8.90 1.17
CA GLY A 67 -2.29 7.95 0.20
C GLY A 67 -2.73 8.61 -1.10
N GLU A 68 -3.34 9.79 -1.02
CA GLU A 68 -3.69 10.60 -2.19
C GLU A 68 -2.47 11.14 -2.91
N ALA A 69 -1.50 11.70 -2.17
CA ALA A 69 -0.25 12.20 -2.72
C ALA A 69 0.49 11.08 -3.46
N TYR A 70 0.63 9.90 -2.85
CA TYR A 70 1.26 8.73 -3.46
C TYR A 70 0.53 8.28 -4.74
N LEU A 71 -0.81 8.19 -4.71
CA LEU A 71 -1.60 7.79 -5.87
C LEU A 71 -1.50 8.82 -7.01
N ARG A 72 -1.76 10.10 -6.74
CA ARG A 72 -1.80 11.15 -7.75
C ARG A 72 -0.43 11.41 -8.36
N ILE A 73 0.66 11.45 -7.58
CA ILE A 73 2.03 11.56 -8.11
C ILE A 73 2.39 10.33 -8.95
N GLY A 74 2.03 9.12 -8.50
CA GLY A 74 2.28 7.88 -9.24
C GLY A 74 1.57 7.84 -10.59
N VAL A 75 0.28 8.19 -10.62
CA VAL A 75 -0.51 8.26 -11.86
C VAL A 75 -0.01 9.40 -12.76
N ALA A 76 0.24 10.60 -12.23
CA ALA A 76 0.71 11.74 -13.00
C ALA A 76 2.02 11.46 -13.75
N ARG A 77 2.98 10.80 -13.08
CA ARG A 77 4.25 10.37 -13.69
C ARG A 77 4.05 9.28 -14.76
N ALA A 78 3.05 8.42 -14.62
CA ALA A 78 2.70 7.42 -15.61
C ALA A 78 1.98 8.03 -16.82
N SER A 79 0.98 8.88 -16.59
CA SER A 79 0.24 9.63 -17.61
C SER A 79 1.15 10.51 -18.47
N ARG A 80 2.20 11.11 -17.87
CA ARG A 80 3.24 11.84 -18.61
C ARG A 80 4.10 10.97 -19.55
N LYS A 81 4.10 9.64 -19.40
CA LYS A 81 4.72 8.69 -20.34
C LYS A 81 3.68 8.10 -21.31
N HIS A 82 2.44 7.93 -20.86
CA HIS A 82 1.36 7.28 -21.60
C HIS A 82 0.07 8.13 -21.48
N PRO A 83 -0.10 9.19 -22.29
CA PRO A 83 -1.19 10.17 -22.13
C PRO A 83 -2.61 9.57 -22.16
N VAL A 84 -2.79 8.44 -22.85
CA VAL A 84 -4.04 7.65 -22.88
C VAL A 84 -4.59 7.32 -21.49
N LEU A 85 -3.73 7.25 -20.46
CA LEU A 85 -4.14 7.04 -19.07
C LEU A 85 -5.03 8.17 -18.51
N LEU A 86 -4.92 9.39 -19.04
CA LEU A 86 -5.82 10.50 -18.67
C LEU A 86 -7.20 10.31 -19.29
N SER A 87 -7.27 10.00 -20.59
CA SER A 87 -8.55 9.74 -21.27
C SER A 87 -9.31 8.57 -20.63
N MET A 88 -8.61 7.48 -20.30
CA MET A 88 -9.20 6.33 -19.60
C MET A 88 -9.62 6.62 -18.15
N LEU A 89 -9.10 7.69 -17.54
CA LEU A 89 -9.52 8.15 -16.21
C LEU A 89 -10.72 9.12 -16.32
N GLU A 90 -10.80 9.91 -17.39
CA GLU A 90 -11.94 10.81 -17.69
C GLU A 90 -13.21 10.00 -18.02
N ASP A 91 -13.12 9.11 -19.01
CA ASP A 91 -14.23 8.22 -19.39
C ASP A 91 -14.51 7.16 -18.30
N GLY A 92 -13.50 6.84 -17.49
CA GLY A 92 -13.57 5.94 -16.34
C GLY A 92 -13.45 4.46 -16.66
N ARG A 93 -12.95 4.10 -17.85
CA ARG A 93 -12.49 2.73 -18.14
C ARG A 93 -11.42 2.29 -17.14
N LEU A 94 -10.66 3.21 -16.56
CA LEU A 94 -9.77 3.00 -15.44
C LEU A 94 -10.03 3.99 -14.29
N HIS A 95 -9.60 3.60 -13.09
CA HIS A 95 -9.65 4.42 -11.88
C HIS A 95 -8.24 4.67 -11.35
N LEU A 96 -8.03 5.80 -10.66
CA LEU A 96 -6.73 6.26 -10.13
C LEU A 96 -5.93 5.15 -9.42
N SER A 97 -6.60 4.40 -8.54
CA SER A 97 -5.96 3.31 -7.78
C SER A 97 -5.59 2.07 -8.60
N GLY A 98 -6.18 1.90 -9.80
CA GLY A 98 -5.84 0.86 -10.78
C GLY A 98 -4.66 1.28 -11.63
N ILE A 99 -4.67 2.51 -12.15
CA ILE A 99 -3.55 3.09 -12.91
C ILE A 99 -2.27 3.09 -12.07
N ALA A 100 -2.36 3.46 -10.77
CA ALA A 100 -1.23 3.39 -9.83
C ALA A 100 -0.70 1.96 -9.55
N LYS A 101 -1.40 0.90 -9.97
CA LYS A 101 -0.91 -0.49 -9.93
C LYS A 101 -0.42 -1.00 -11.28
N LEU A 102 -0.90 -0.45 -12.38
CA LEU A 102 -0.42 -0.73 -13.73
C LEU A 102 0.90 0.02 -14.04
N ALA A 103 1.06 1.24 -13.53
CA ALA A 103 2.21 2.12 -13.78
C ALA A 103 3.61 1.48 -13.65
N PRO A 104 3.90 0.57 -12.69
CA PRO A 104 5.23 -0.06 -12.57
C PRO A 104 5.50 -1.16 -13.61
N VAL A 105 4.47 -1.67 -14.29
CA VAL A 105 4.58 -2.77 -15.29
C VAL A 105 4.17 -2.35 -16.70
N LEU A 106 3.71 -1.12 -16.89
CA LEU A 106 3.42 -0.55 -18.21
C LEU A 106 4.73 -0.29 -18.98
N THR A 107 4.78 -0.80 -20.20
CA THR A 107 5.82 -0.51 -21.19
C THR A 107 5.15 -0.21 -22.52
N GLU A 108 5.82 0.53 -23.40
CA GLU A 108 5.23 0.93 -24.68
C GLU A 108 4.79 -0.28 -25.54
N ALA A 109 5.51 -1.40 -25.44
CA ALA A 109 5.19 -2.66 -26.13
C ALA A 109 4.02 -3.45 -25.53
N ASN A 110 3.67 -3.24 -24.25
CA ASN A 110 2.57 -3.96 -23.57
C ASN A 110 1.33 -3.09 -23.31
N ARG A 111 1.47 -1.76 -23.37
CA ARG A 111 0.49 -0.75 -22.95
C ARG A 111 -0.91 -1.09 -23.41
N ASP A 112 -1.17 -1.06 -24.72
CA ASP A 112 -2.54 -1.08 -25.24
C ASP A 112 -3.25 -2.40 -24.96
N LYS A 113 -2.51 -3.52 -25.02
CA LYS A 113 -3.01 -4.86 -24.64
C LYS A 113 -3.30 -4.95 -23.13
N LEU A 114 -2.46 -4.37 -22.27
CA LEU A 114 -2.65 -4.39 -20.82
C LEU A 114 -3.79 -3.46 -20.39
N LEU A 115 -3.87 -2.25 -20.96
CA LEU A 115 -4.93 -1.30 -20.67
C LEU A 115 -6.30 -1.84 -21.10
N ALA A 116 -6.42 -2.40 -22.31
CA ALA A 116 -7.64 -3.10 -22.76
C ALA A 116 -8.00 -4.29 -21.85
N ARG A 117 -7.02 -5.08 -21.39
CA ARG A 117 -7.25 -6.12 -20.39
C ARG A 117 -7.67 -5.58 -19.01
N ALA A 118 -7.43 -4.31 -18.69
CA ALA A 118 -7.70 -3.72 -17.38
C ALA A 118 -9.00 -2.90 -17.29
N GLU A 119 -9.66 -2.62 -18.43
CA GLU A 119 -10.88 -1.80 -18.45
C GLU A 119 -11.99 -2.33 -17.53
N HIS A 120 -12.63 -1.41 -16.80
CA HIS A 120 -13.72 -1.65 -15.85
C HIS A 120 -13.43 -2.68 -14.73
N LYS A 121 -12.17 -3.09 -14.54
CA LYS A 121 -11.80 -4.09 -13.52
C LYS A 121 -11.51 -3.44 -12.17
N SER A 122 -12.05 -4.04 -11.12
CA SER A 122 -11.76 -3.64 -9.74
C SER A 122 -10.27 -3.79 -9.41
N LYS A 123 -9.81 -3.02 -8.41
CA LYS A 123 -8.44 -3.05 -7.87
C LYS A 123 -7.89 -4.47 -7.64
N ARG A 124 -8.67 -5.39 -7.04
CA ARG A 124 -8.30 -6.82 -6.85
C ARG A 124 -8.09 -7.55 -8.18
N LYS A 125 -8.94 -7.31 -9.20
CA LYS A 125 -8.78 -7.89 -10.55
C LYS A 125 -7.55 -7.31 -11.27
N ILE A 126 -7.31 -6.00 -11.18
CA ILE A 126 -6.09 -5.36 -11.74
C ILE A 126 -4.82 -5.90 -11.06
N GLN A 127 -4.83 -6.10 -9.74
CA GLN A 127 -3.69 -6.69 -9.03
C GLN A 127 -3.37 -8.13 -9.47
N LYS A 128 -4.38 -8.94 -9.85
CA LYS A 128 -4.13 -10.25 -10.48
C LYS A 128 -3.46 -10.11 -11.86
N LEU A 129 -3.95 -9.22 -12.74
CA LEU A 129 -3.32 -8.94 -14.04
C LEU A 129 -1.86 -8.47 -13.91
N VAL A 130 -1.55 -7.66 -12.91
CA VAL A 130 -0.17 -7.20 -12.64
C VAL A 130 0.72 -8.37 -12.17
N ALA A 131 0.18 -9.29 -11.37
CA ALA A 131 0.91 -10.48 -10.91
C ALA A 131 1.12 -11.54 -12.01
N GLU A 132 0.24 -11.61 -13.02
CA GLU A 132 0.46 -12.43 -14.23
C GLU A 132 1.66 -11.93 -15.06
N ILE A 133 1.89 -10.62 -15.11
CA ILE A 133 2.88 -9.97 -15.97
C ILE A 133 4.22 -9.78 -15.25
N ALA A 134 4.18 -9.47 -13.96
CA ALA A 134 5.35 -9.41 -13.08
C ALA A 134 5.09 -10.26 -11.83
N PRO A 135 5.25 -11.59 -11.93
CA PRO A 135 5.25 -12.46 -10.76
C PRO A 135 6.29 -11.97 -9.75
N LYS A 136 5.88 -11.84 -8.49
CA LYS A 136 6.83 -11.53 -7.41
C LYS A 136 7.56 -12.82 -7.02
N PRO A 137 8.86 -12.77 -6.70
CA PRO A 137 9.53 -13.92 -6.10
C PRO A 137 8.86 -14.25 -4.77
N ASP A 138 8.78 -15.54 -4.44
CA ASP A 138 8.22 -16.00 -3.18
C ASP A 138 8.95 -15.35 -2.00
N VAL A 139 8.19 -14.68 -1.13
CA VAL A 139 8.72 -14.18 0.14
C VAL A 139 8.88 -15.40 1.07
N PRO A 140 10.10 -15.68 1.59
CA PRO A 140 10.30 -16.76 2.53
C PRO A 140 9.39 -16.62 3.76
N SER A 141 8.92 -17.76 4.27
CA SER A 141 8.06 -17.82 5.46
C SER A 141 8.78 -17.27 6.68
N THR A 142 8.48 -16.03 7.05
CA THR A 142 9.12 -15.30 8.14
C THR A 142 8.14 -15.12 9.28
N MET A 143 8.39 -15.82 10.39
CA MET A 143 7.79 -15.46 11.67
C MET A 143 8.67 -14.39 12.34
N ARG A 144 8.07 -13.26 12.72
CA ARG A 144 8.77 -12.18 13.44
C ARG A 144 7.82 -11.53 14.44
N LYS A 145 8.28 -11.31 15.67
CA LYS A 145 7.54 -10.58 16.70
C LYS A 145 7.27 -9.13 16.25
N LEU A 146 6.03 -8.69 16.41
CA LEU A 146 5.63 -7.29 16.28
C LEU A 146 6.23 -6.45 17.42
N PRO A 147 6.56 -5.16 17.20
CA PRO A 147 6.84 -4.23 18.29
C PRO A 147 5.67 -4.19 19.29
N ALA A 148 5.97 -3.92 20.57
CA ALA A 148 4.92 -3.66 21.55
C ALA A 148 4.15 -2.38 21.18
N PRO A 149 2.86 -2.25 21.53
CA PRO A 149 2.15 -0.98 21.49
C PRO A 149 2.95 0.09 22.26
N ARG A 150 3.05 1.30 21.70
CA ARG A 150 3.57 2.44 22.46
C ARG A 150 2.49 2.87 23.46
N GLU A 151 2.81 2.79 24.74
CA GLU A 151 2.04 3.49 25.76
C GLU A 151 2.09 5.01 25.52
N PRO A 152 1.03 5.76 25.84
CA PRO A 152 1.02 7.21 25.68
C PRO A 152 2.00 7.85 26.67
N ALA A 153 3.08 8.43 26.14
CA ALA A 153 4.06 9.14 26.95
C ALA A 153 3.42 10.34 27.66
N LYS A 154 3.61 10.44 28.98
CA LYS A 154 3.24 11.63 29.75
C LYS A 154 4.06 12.83 29.26
N PRO A 155 3.48 14.04 29.16
CA PRO A 155 4.23 15.22 28.74
C PRO A 155 5.30 15.58 29.78
N ALA A 156 6.52 15.84 29.32
CA ALA A 156 7.59 16.41 30.13
C ALA A 156 7.38 17.94 30.29
N PRO A 157 7.79 18.55 31.42
CA PRO A 157 7.66 19.99 31.61
C PRO A 157 8.57 20.78 30.66
N ILE A 158 8.13 21.99 30.33
CA ILE A 158 8.84 22.92 29.43
C ILE A 158 9.99 23.56 30.21
N ALA A 159 11.20 23.53 29.65
CA ALA A 159 12.34 24.27 30.19
C ALA A 159 12.32 25.72 29.68
N GLU A 160 12.48 26.68 30.59
CA GLU A 160 12.39 28.11 30.29
C GLU A 160 13.65 28.66 29.60
N LEU A 161 13.46 29.62 28.69
CA LEU A 161 14.53 30.39 28.06
C LEU A 161 14.93 31.56 28.96
N ARG A 162 16.24 31.81 29.13
CA ARG A 162 16.78 33.10 29.63
C ARG A 162 17.98 33.55 28.75
N PRO A 163 18.24 34.86 28.61
CA PRO A 163 19.08 35.40 27.53
C PRO A 163 20.47 35.94 27.97
N ASP A 164 21.20 36.51 27.00
CA ASP A 164 22.37 37.40 27.11
C ASP A 164 23.71 36.77 27.58
N ALA A 165 24.92 37.17 27.13
CA ALA A 165 25.41 37.94 25.97
C ALA A 165 26.96 37.74 25.87
N VAL A 166 27.74 38.19 24.87
CA VAL A 166 27.44 38.95 23.63
C VAL A 166 27.64 38.05 22.37
N GLU A 167 28.58 38.15 21.40
CA GLU A 167 29.67 39.09 21.03
C GLU A 167 29.97 38.97 19.50
N ALA A 168 30.69 39.94 18.89
CA ALA A 168 30.88 40.06 17.43
C ALA A 168 32.16 40.89 17.10
N PRO A 169 32.70 40.97 15.84
CA PRO A 169 31.97 41.37 14.62
C PRO A 169 32.33 40.58 13.31
N ALA A 170 31.76 41.05 12.19
CA ALA A 170 31.93 40.53 10.80
C ALA A 170 33.09 41.27 10.06
N PRO A 171 33.37 41.15 8.72
CA PRO A 171 32.43 40.93 7.60
C PRO A 171 32.92 40.05 6.40
N ALA A 172 32.14 40.13 5.30
CA ALA A 172 32.48 39.85 3.89
C ALA A 172 32.18 38.44 3.28
N ALA A 173 31.52 38.51 2.13
CA ALA A 173 31.39 37.52 1.04
C ALA A 173 31.86 38.24 -0.26
N PRO A 174 31.78 37.70 -1.50
CA PRO A 174 31.35 36.36 -1.96
C PRO A 174 32.34 35.69 -2.94
N VAL A 175 31.97 34.56 -3.56
CA VAL A 175 32.39 34.17 -4.93
C VAL A 175 31.39 33.17 -5.56
N ASP A 176 31.21 33.29 -6.88
CA ASP A 176 30.47 32.35 -7.74
C ASP A 176 31.27 31.07 -8.09
N GLY A 177 30.60 30.06 -8.65
CA GLY A 177 31.25 28.87 -9.21
C GLY A 177 30.26 27.87 -9.85
N LEU A 178 30.05 27.97 -11.17
CA LEU A 178 29.08 27.15 -11.90
C LEU A 178 29.52 25.67 -12.09
N ARG A 179 28.52 24.82 -12.32
CA ARG A 179 28.65 23.48 -12.93
C ARG A 179 29.31 23.55 -14.32
N PRO A 180 30.08 22.52 -14.70
CA PRO A 180 29.64 21.56 -15.72
C PRO A 180 29.11 20.24 -15.14
N ASP A 181 28.74 19.28 -16.00
CA ASP A 181 27.91 18.10 -15.68
C ASP A 181 28.28 16.88 -16.56
N VAL A 182 27.52 15.77 -16.46
CA VAL A 182 27.62 14.50 -17.22
C VAL A 182 28.77 13.54 -16.83
N VAL A 183 28.43 12.53 -16.01
CA VAL A 183 28.97 11.15 -16.16
C VAL A 183 27.84 10.14 -15.90
N GLU A 184 27.90 9.02 -16.63
CA GLU A 184 27.06 7.83 -16.50
C GLU A 184 27.14 7.17 -15.11
N ALA A 185 26.02 6.63 -14.60
CA ALA A 185 25.96 5.98 -13.29
C ALA A 185 25.74 4.45 -13.44
N PRO A 186 26.57 3.60 -12.82
CA PRO A 186 26.56 2.15 -13.06
C PRO A 186 25.41 1.40 -12.37
N ALA A 187 25.22 0.15 -12.77
CA ALA A 187 24.20 -0.76 -12.24
C ALA A 187 24.32 -1.01 -10.73
N PRO A 188 23.20 -1.25 -10.01
CA PRO A 188 23.21 -1.49 -8.57
C PRO A 188 23.90 -2.84 -8.23
N PRO A 189 24.72 -2.91 -7.17
CA PRO A 189 25.38 -4.14 -6.76
C PRO A 189 24.38 -5.16 -6.21
N THR A 190 24.56 -6.43 -6.56
CA THR A 190 23.76 -7.54 -6.04
C THR A 190 24.07 -7.78 -4.55
N PRO A 191 23.07 -7.83 -3.65
CA PRO A 191 23.30 -8.14 -2.25
C PRO A 191 23.70 -9.62 -2.09
N ARG A 192 24.94 -9.86 -1.66
CA ARG A 192 25.46 -11.20 -1.36
C ARG A 192 24.69 -11.80 -0.16
N PRO A 193 24.21 -13.06 -0.22
CA PRO A 193 23.46 -13.64 0.87
C PRO A 193 24.34 -13.83 2.12
N ALA A 194 23.90 -13.32 3.25
CA ALA A 194 24.54 -13.55 4.55
C ALA A 194 24.19 -14.96 5.07
N PRO A 195 25.09 -15.62 5.83
CA PRO A 195 24.84 -16.97 6.35
C PRO A 195 23.66 -16.99 7.33
N VAL A 196 22.75 -17.94 7.13
CA VAL A 196 21.55 -18.11 7.96
C VAL A 196 21.93 -18.66 9.33
N LYS A 197 21.71 -17.87 10.39
CA LYS A 197 21.62 -18.40 11.76
C LYS A 197 20.21 -18.95 11.98
N PRO A 198 20.03 -20.11 12.65
CA PRO A 198 18.72 -20.55 13.08
C PRO A 198 18.13 -19.53 14.06
N ALA A 199 16.82 -19.31 13.99
CA ALA A 199 16.13 -18.41 14.91
C ALA A 199 16.05 -19.07 16.30
N VAL A 200 16.88 -18.61 17.24
CA VAL A 200 16.72 -18.92 18.66
C VAL A 200 15.41 -18.28 19.12
N VAL A 201 14.51 -19.10 19.66
CA VAL A 201 13.18 -18.67 20.11
C VAL A 201 13.27 -18.31 21.59
N GLU A 202 13.23 -17.00 21.88
CA GLU A 202 13.01 -16.50 23.24
C GLU A 202 11.63 -15.82 23.32
N PRO A 203 10.91 -15.95 24.45
CA PRO A 203 9.53 -15.49 24.59
C PRO A 203 9.44 -13.97 24.78
N LEU A 204 8.35 -13.38 24.30
CA LEU A 204 8.28 -11.95 24.00
C LEU A 204 6.97 -11.30 24.45
N GLY A 205 6.34 -11.90 25.48
CA GLY A 205 4.90 -11.88 25.74
C GLY A 205 4.36 -13.31 25.54
N PRO A 206 3.40 -13.79 26.36
CA PRO A 206 3.25 -15.24 26.59
C PRO A 206 2.73 -16.09 25.42
N SER A 207 2.09 -15.53 24.38
CA SER A 207 1.36 -16.37 23.39
C SER A 207 1.22 -15.87 21.94
N LEU A 208 1.73 -14.68 21.56
CA LEU A 208 1.40 -14.09 20.24
C LEU A 208 2.59 -14.03 19.25
N TYR A 209 2.36 -14.55 18.04
CA TYR A 209 3.36 -14.65 16.96
C TYR A 209 2.85 -14.02 15.65
N GLY A 210 3.69 -13.20 15.00
CA GLY A 210 3.41 -12.63 13.68
C GLY A 210 3.84 -13.57 12.56
N VAL A 211 2.87 -14.20 11.88
CA VAL A 211 3.11 -15.15 10.77
C VAL A 211 2.97 -14.47 9.40
N ARG A 212 3.93 -14.68 8.50
CA ARG A 212 3.85 -14.27 7.09
C ARG A 212 4.51 -15.31 6.17
N PHE A 213 3.78 -15.74 5.14
CA PHE A 213 4.26 -16.64 4.09
C PHE A 213 3.65 -16.25 2.73
N THR A 214 4.15 -16.83 1.65
CA THR A 214 3.56 -16.72 0.31
C THR A 214 2.69 -17.94 0.05
N ALA A 215 1.41 -17.75 -0.30
CA ALA A 215 0.46 -18.83 -0.51
C ALA A 215 0.40 -19.22 -2.00
N SER A 216 0.38 -20.52 -2.31
CA SER A 216 0.07 -21.00 -3.66
C SER A 216 -1.40 -20.76 -4.02
N ALA A 217 -1.74 -20.79 -5.31
CA ALA A 217 -3.12 -20.63 -5.77
C ALA A 217 -4.06 -21.66 -5.11
N GLU A 218 -3.66 -22.94 -5.09
CA GLU A 218 -4.38 -23.99 -4.37
C GLU A 218 -4.60 -23.69 -2.89
N LEU A 219 -3.62 -23.07 -2.20
CA LEU A 219 -3.75 -22.73 -0.79
C LEU A 219 -4.67 -21.52 -0.60
N GLN A 220 -4.66 -20.53 -1.50
CA GLN A 220 -5.66 -19.47 -1.52
C GLN A 220 -7.07 -20.07 -1.69
N ASP A 221 -7.28 -20.94 -2.68
CA ASP A 221 -8.61 -21.51 -2.96
C ASP A 221 -9.12 -22.39 -1.81
N LYS A 222 -8.23 -23.12 -1.14
CA LYS A 222 -8.55 -23.91 0.07
C LYS A 222 -8.90 -23.00 1.25
N LEU A 223 -8.19 -21.89 1.47
CA LEU A 223 -8.50 -20.92 2.53
C LEU A 223 -9.77 -20.11 2.24
N GLU A 224 -9.98 -19.67 1.00
CA GLU A 224 -11.19 -18.94 0.56
C GLU A 224 -12.41 -19.86 0.72
N ARG A 225 -12.32 -21.14 0.34
CA ARG A 225 -13.37 -22.15 0.58
C ARG A 225 -13.60 -22.45 2.07
N LEU A 226 -12.55 -22.55 2.89
CA LEU A 226 -12.69 -22.82 4.33
C LEU A 226 -13.31 -21.62 5.07
N SER A 227 -12.93 -20.39 4.72
CA SER A 227 -13.54 -19.17 5.27
C SER A 227 -15.04 -19.03 4.90
N ALA A 228 -15.44 -19.51 3.72
CA ALA A 228 -16.85 -19.56 3.32
C ALA A 228 -17.68 -20.60 4.10
N LEU A 229 -17.03 -21.60 4.70
CA LEU A 229 -17.65 -22.58 5.61
C LEU A 229 -17.62 -22.13 7.08
N MET A 230 -16.85 -21.09 7.41
CA MET A 230 -16.73 -20.51 8.76
C MET A 230 -17.08 -19.00 8.73
N PRO A 231 -18.33 -18.62 8.40
CA PRO A 231 -18.73 -17.22 8.28
C PRO A 231 -18.53 -16.46 9.60
N GLY A 232 -17.78 -15.36 9.54
CA GLY A 232 -17.45 -14.53 10.70
C GLY A 232 -16.11 -14.86 11.37
N ALA A 233 -15.47 -15.98 11.03
CA ALA A 233 -14.11 -16.29 11.49
C ALA A 233 -13.07 -15.41 10.77
N ASP A 234 -12.06 -14.96 11.51
CA ASP A 234 -10.90 -14.27 10.92
C ASP A 234 -9.90 -15.28 10.34
N LEU A 235 -8.91 -14.79 9.58
CA LEU A 235 -7.93 -15.68 8.93
C LEU A 235 -7.03 -16.41 9.94
N ALA A 236 -6.77 -15.84 11.12
CA ALA A 236 -6.04 -16.55 12.18
C ALA A 236 -6.86 -17.74 12.69
N SER A 237 -8.13 -17.53 13.07
CA SER A 237 -9.05 -18.58 13.54
C SER A 237 -9.23 -19.71 12.51
N VAL A 238 -9.34 -19.36 11.22
CA VAL A 238 -9.46 -20.33 10.11
C VAL A 238 -8.18 -21.18 9.96
N VAL A 239 -7.00 -20.58 10.12
CA VAL A 239 -5.72 -21.32 10.07
C VAL A 239 -5.50 -22.14 11.34
N GLU A 240 -5.86 -21.62 12.51
CA GLU A 240 -5.75 -22.32 13.79
C GLU A 240 -6.63 -23.58 13.83
N ALA A 241 -7.90 -23.47 13.43
CA ALA A 241 -8.80 -24.63 13.33
C ALA A 241 -8.27 -25.70 12.36
N ALA A 242 -7.75 -25.29 11.19
CA ALA A 242 -7.18 -26.20 10.21
C ALA A 242 -5.87 -26.88 10.69
N VAL A 243 -5.05 -26.18 11.48
CA VAL A 243 -3.84 -26.75 12.10
C VAL A 243 -4.22 -27.71 13.22
N THR A 244 -5.20 -27.38 14.06
CA THR A 244 -5.67 -28.23 15.16
C THR A 244 -6.28 -29.53 14.66
N GLU A 245 -7.23 -29.52 13.70
CA GLU A 245 -7.77 -30.75 13.09
C GLU A 245 -6.64 -31.62 12.52
N LYS A 246 -5.67 -30.98 11.85
CA LYS A 246 -4.53 -31.68 11.24
C LYS A 246 -3.61 -32.29 12.29
N LEU A 247 -3.40 -31.63 13.42
CA LEU A 247 -2.53 -32.06 14.50
C LEU A 247 -3.18 -33.20 15.30
N GLU A 248 -4.45 -33.06 15.72
CA GLU A 248 -5.22 -34.13 16.36
C GLU A 248 -5.23 -35.41 15.51
N ARG A 249 -5.51 -35.28 14.21
CA ARG A 249 -5.55 -36.39 13.26
C ARG A 249 -4.19 -37.05 13.02
N LEU A 250 -3.09 -36.33 13.21
CA LEU A 250 -1.74 -36.89 13.16
C LEU A 250 -1.31 -37.50 14.50
N GLU A 251 -1.69 -36.91 15.64
CA GLU A 251 -1.43 -37.48 16.97
C GLU A 251 -2.19 -38.79 17.18
N ALA A 252 -3.49 -38.84 16.87
CA ALA A 252 -4.29 -40.06 16.96
C ALA A 252 -3.68 -41.18 16.10
N LYS A 253 -3.17 -40.84 14.90
CA LYS A 253 -2.52 -41.81 14.00
C LYS A 253 -1.10 -42.22 14.45
N ARG A 254 -0.36 -41.35 15.14
CA ARG A 254 1.06 -41.60 15.50
C ARG A 254 1.27 -42.12 16.92
N PHE A 255 0.37 -41.79 17.86
CA PHE A 255 0.47 -42.13 19.28
C PHE A 255 -0.69 -43.01 19.79
N GLY A 256 -1.63 -43.41 18.92
CA GLY A 256 -2.72 -44.32 19.28
C GLY A 256 -3.74 -43.76 20.29
N LYS A 257 -3.66 -42.46 20.64
CA LYS A 257 -4.64 -41.77 21.49
C LYS A 257 -6.02 -41.85 20.82
N THR A 258 -6.91 -42.66 21.40
CA THR A 258 -8.32 -42.75 21.01
C THR A 258 -9.19 -42.21 22.14
N ASN A 259 -10.27 -41.52 21.81
CA ASN A 259 -11.07 -40.74 22.76
C ASN A 259 -11.99 -41.59 23.67
N LYS A 260 -11.71 -42.90 23.80
CA LYS A 260 -12.38 -43.88 24.67
C LYS A 260 -11.39 -44.99 25.08
N PRO A 261 -10.66 -44.86 26.20
CA PRO A 261 -10.01 -46.03 26.80
C PRO A 261 -11.06 -47.08 27.21
N ARG A 262 -10.71 -48.36 27.10
CA ARG A 262 -11.54 -49.43 27.70
C ARG A 262 -11.44 -49.32 29.23
N LYS A 263 -12.56 -49.52 29.93
CA LYS A 263 -12.53 -49.74 31.38
C LYS A 263 -11.64 -50.95 31.69
N SER A 264 -10.74 -50.80 32.65
CA SER A 264 -10.16 -51.94 33.37
C SER A 264 -11.27 -52.70 34.09
N ILE A 265 -11.12 -54.02 34.20
CA ILE A 265 -11.91 -54.84 35.11
C ILE A 265 -11.23 -54.75 36.48
N GLU A 266 -12.03 -54.72 37.54
CA GLU A 266 -11.58 -54.76 38.93
C GLU A 266 -11.45 -56.23 39.38
N GLU A 267 -10.37 -56.55 40.09
CA GLU A 267 -10.17 -57.75 40.92
C GLU A 267 -9.89 -57.28 42.37
#